data_AF-A0A382EYB0-F1
#
_entry.id   AF-A0A382EYB0-F1
#
_cell.length_a   1.000
_cell.length_b   1.000
_cell.length_c   1.000
_cell.angle_alpha   90.00
_cell.angle_beta   90.00
_cell.angle_gamma   90.00
#
_symmetry.space_group_name_H-M   'P 1'
#
loop_
_entity.id
_entity.type
_entity.pdbx_description
1 polymer ?
#
loop_
_entity_poly.entity_id
_entity_poly.type
_entity_poly.pdbx_seq_one_letter_code
_entity_poly.pdbx_strand_id
1 'polypeptide(L)'
;VARISYLAPDEVEDTEARKWLEDAISKGRPGPENQSIRAHQTGVMRSFMYTRDLLFNKKTQPGVVEHDLKELARAYVALSLDCDY
;
A
#
# COMPACT_ATOMS: atom_id res chain seq x y z
N VAL A 1 18.13 14.32 0.64
CA VAL A 1 16.88 14.61 -0.12
C VAL A 1 16.55 13.37 -0.94
N ALA A 2 15.45 12.70 -0.66
CA ALA A 2 15.03 11.53 -1.42
C ALA A 2 14.76 11.94 -2.88
N ARG A 3 15.46 11.32 -3.83
CA ARG A 3 15.40 11.62 -5.27
C ARG A 3 14.36 10.78 -6.01
N ILE A 4 13.32 10.31 -5.33
CA ILE A 4 12.33 9.43 -5.94
C ILE A 4 11.22 10.31 -6.50
N SER A 5 10.95 10.17 -7.80
CA SER A 5 9.84 10.88 -8.47
C SER A 5 8.51 10.20 -8.16
N TYR A 6 7.43 10.98 -8.25
CA TYR A 6 6.07 10.51 -8.09
C TYR A 6 5.41 10.43 -9.47
N LEU A 7 4.62 9.38 -9.71
CA LEU A 7 3.80 9.22 -10.91
C LEU A 7 2.37 9.64 -10.58
N ALA A 8 1.76 10.43 -11.45
CA ALA A 8 0.33 10.62 -11.50
C ALA A 8 -0.36 9.40 -12.14
N PRO A 9 -1.65 9.14 -11.85
CA PRO A 9 -2.37 7.99 -12.41
C PRO A 9 -2.34 7.89 -13.94
N ASP A 10 -2.40 9.03 -14.64
CA ASP A 10 -2.38 9.11 -16.10
C ASP A 10 -1.00 8.76 -16.70
N GLU A 11 0.05 8.72 -15.89
CA GLU A 11 1.40 8.27 -16.28
C GLU A 11 1.60 6.75 -16.12
N VAL A 12 0.63 6.03 -15.54
CA VAL A 12 0.72 4.58 -15.27
C VAL A 12 -0.04 3.80 -16.33
N GLU A 13 0.66 3.11 -17.24
CA GLU A 13 0.03 2.34 -18.32
C GLU A 13 -0.70 1.06 -17.85
N ASP A 14 -0.18 0.39 -16.82
CA ASP A 14 -0.84 -0.79 -16.24
C ASP A 14 -2.15 -0.37 -15.55
N THR A 15 -3.27 -0.75 -16.17
CA THR A 15 -4.61 -0.34 -15.73
C THR A 15 -4.96 -0.76 -14.30
N GLU A 16 -4.41 -1.86 -13.80
CA GLU A 16 -4.64 -2.34 -12.45
C GLU A 16 -3.84 -1.51 -11.45
N ALA A 17 -2.56 -1.28 -11.75
CA ALA A 17 -1.70 -0.40 -10.97
C ALA A 17 -2.24 1.03 -10.90
N ARG A 18 -2.70 1.57 -12.04
CA ARG A 18 -3.37 2.88 -12.13
C ARG A 18 -4.55 2.94 -11.19
N LYS A 19 -5.45 1.96 -11.25
CA LYS A 19 -6.63 1.90 -10.39
C LYS A 19 -6.28 1.88 -8.91
N TRP A 20 -5.25 1.12 -8.52
CA TRP A 20 -4.81 1.11 -7.11
C TRP A 20 -4.24 2.45 -6.65
N LEU A 21 -3.57 3.19 -7.54
CA LEU A 21 -3.08 4.53 -7.23
C LEU A 21 -4.24 5.52 -7.08
N GLU A 22 -5.22 5.50 -7.99
CA GLU A 22 -6.44 6.32 -7.90
C GLU A 22 -7.21 6.03 -6.60
N ASP A 23 -7.38 4.76 -6.28
CA ASP A 23 -8.02 4.32 -5.04
C ASP A 23 -7.27 4.81 -3.80
N ALA A 24 -5.93 4.75 -3.81
CA ALA A 24 -5.09 5.22 -2.72
C ALA A 24 -5.24 6.73 -2.52
N ILE A 25 -5.18 7.52 -3.60
CA ILE A 25 -5.39 8.98 -3.57
C ILE A 25 -6.77 9.31 -3.01
N SER A 26 -7.81 8.64 -3.50
CA SER A 26 -9.20 8.85 -3.07
C SER A 26 -9.43 8.50 -1.59
N LYS A 27 -8.86 7.38 -1.13
CA LYS A 27 -9.10 6.84 0.22
C LYS A 27 -8.07 7.31 1.26
N GLY A 28 -6.98 7.95 0.82
CA GLY A 28 -5.81 8.27 1.63
C GLY A 28 -5.03 7.04 2.13
N ARG A 29 -5.34 5.83 1.65
CA ARG A 29 -4.72 4.58 2.10
C ARG A 29 -4.76 3.45 1.05
N PRO A 30 -3.70 2.63 0.92
CA PRO A 30 -2.35 2.84 1.47
C PRO A 30 -1.80 4.21 1.04
N GLY A 31 -0.83 4.75 1.79
CA GLY A 31 -0.34 6.12 1.58
C GLY A 31 -0.13 6.46 0.09
N PRO A 32 -0.80 7.49 -0.45
CA PRO A 32 -0.77 7.80 -1.89
C PRO A 32 0.64 8.01 -2.43
N GLU A 33 1.52 8.64 -1.65
CA GLU A 33 2.91 8.91 -1.99
C GLU A 33 3.68 7.59 -2.19
N ASN A 34 3.51 6.64 -1.27
CA ASN A 34 4.11 5.31 -1.39
C ASN A 34 3.57 4.53 -2.58
N GLN A 35 2.26 4.63 -2.84
CA GLN A 35 1.66 3.95 -3.99
C GLN A 35 2.15 4.54 -5.31
N SER A 36 2.32 5.86 -5.37
CA SER A 36 2.92 6.54 -6.51
C SER A 36 4.36 6.08 -6.74
N ILE A 37 5.16 5.90 -5.68
CA ILE A 37 6.52 5.36 -5.81
C ILE A 37 6.50 3.90 -6.30
N ARG A 38 5.60 3.07 -5.78
CA ARG A 38 5.46 1.67 -6.22
C ARG A 38 5.00 1.56 -7.67
N ALA A 39 4.24 2.54 -8.18
CA ALA A 39 3.72 2.52 -9.55
C ALA A 39 4.83 2.53 -10.63
N HIS A 40 6.05 2.96 -10.30
CA HIS A 40 7.23 2.81 -11.17
C HIS A 40 7.57 1.35 -11.49
N GLN A 41 7.19 0.43 -10.61
CA GLN A 41 7.43 -1.00 -10.77
C GLN A 41 6.15 -1.78 -10.43
N THR A 42 5.29 -1.94 -11.43
CA THR A 42 3.92 -2.47 -11.25
C THR A 42 3.90 -3.89 -10.67
N GLY A 43 4.92 -4.71 -10.92
CA GLY A 43 5.09 -6.02 -10.27
C GLY A 43 5.25 -5.93 -8.75
N VAL A 44 5.97 -4.91 -8.25
CA VAL A 44 6.12 -4.64 -6.81
C VAL A 44 4.83 -4.08 -6.23
N MET A 45 4.14 -3.21 -6.97
CA MET A 45 2.83 -2.70 -6.55
C MET A 45 1.82 -3.84 -6.39
N ARG A 46 1.77 -4.76 -7.36
CA ARG A 46 0.88 -5.92 -7.37
C ARG A 46 1.13 -6.87 -6.20
N SER A 47 2.38 -7.23 -5.95
CA SER A 47 2.73 -8.10 -4.82
C SER A 47 2.33 -7.46 -3.48
N PHE A 48 2.54 -6.16 -3.32
CA PHE A 48 2.11 -5.42 -2.12
C PHE A 48 0.59 -5.38 -1.98
N MET A 49 -0.13 -4.98 -3.04
CA MET A 49 -1.58 -4.79 -2.98
C MET A 49 -2.33 -6.10 -2.73
N TYR A 50 -1.91 -7.19 -3.38
CA TYR A 50 -2.48 -8.51 -3.11
C TYR A 50 -2.18 -8.98 -1.70
N THR A 51 -0.93 -8.92 -1.24
CA THR A 51 -0.58 -9.32 0.13
C THR A 51 -1.37 -8.51 1.16
N ARG A 52 -1.52 -7.19 0.94
CA ARG A 52 -2.31 -6.33 1.81
C ARG A 52 -3.79 -6.73 1.81
N ASP A 53 -4.37 -7.04 0.66
CA ASP A 53 -5.76 -7.49 0.57
C ASP A 53 -5.96 -8.80 1.35
N LEU A 54 -5.08 -9.79 1.14
CA LEU A 54 -5.11 -11.07 1.85
C LEU A 54 -5.04 -10.89 3.38
N LEU A 55 -4.25 -9.92 3.86
CA LEU A 55 -4.03 -9.71 5.29
C LEU A 55 -5.09 -8.82 5.95
N PHE A 56 -5.56 -7.77 5.27
CA PHE A 56 -6.34 -6.69 5.90
C PHE A 56 -7.78 -6.55 5.38
N ASN A 57 -8.17 -7.27 4.32
CA ASN A 57 -9.54 -7.17 3.81
C ASN A 57 -10.53 -7.93 4.71
N LYS A 58 -11.21 -7.16 5.58
CA LYS A 58 -12.24 -7.67 6.50
C LYS A 58 -13.41 -8.40 5.81
N LYS A 59 -13.69 -8.11 4.54
CA LYS A 59 -14.85 -8.66 3.82
C LYS A 59 -14.57 -10.04 3.25
N THR A 60 -13.35 -10.28 2.80
CA THR A 60 -12.99 -11.50 2.08
C THR A 60 -12.06 -12.38 2.90
N GLN A 61 -11.20 -11.81 3.75
CA GLN A 61 -10.13 -12.53 4.45
C GLN A 61 -9.87 -11.97 5.87
N PRO A 62 -10.71 -12.31 6.86
CA PRO A 62 -10.55 -11.81 8.22
C PRO A 62 -9.26 -12.31 8.89
N GLY A 63 -8.66 -13.41 8.42
CA GLY A 63 -7.49 -14.04 9.05
C GLY A 63 -7.82 -14.67 10.40
N VAL A 64 -6.79 -15.06 11.16
CA VAL A 64 -6.92 -15.73 12.48
C VAL A 64 -7.16 -14.72 13.60
N VAL A 65 -6.55 -13.53 13.49
CA VAL A 65 -6.62 -12.47 14.50
C VAL A 65 -7.40 -11.26 13.99
N GLU A 66 -7.98 -10.51 14.91
CA GLU A 66 -8.70 -9.28 14.61
C GLU A 66 -7.80 -8.23 13.96
N HIS A 67 -8.44 -7.36 13.17
CA HIS A 67 -7.76 -6.30 12.43
C HIS A 67 -6.94 -5.38 13.34
N ASP A 68 -7.42 -5.08 14.54
CA ASP A 68 -6.77 -4.12 15.42
C ASP A 68 -5.47 -4.69 15.98
N LEU A 69 -5.39 -6.01 16.22
CA LEU A 69 -4.14 -6.68 16.58
C LEU A 69 -3.15 -6.71 15.40
N LYS A 70 -3.63 -6.83 14.15
CA LYS A 70 -2.77 -6.73 12.96
C LYS A 70 -2.16 -5.34 12.81
N GLU A 71 -2.94 -4.28 13.02
CA GLU A 71 -2.45 -2.90 12.98
C GLU A 71 -1.49 -2.61 14.15
N LEU A 72 -1.77 -3.12 15.35
CA LEU A 72 -0.85 -3.02 16.49
C LEU A 72 0.50 -3.68 16.20
N ALA A 73 0.49 -4.90 15.64
CA ALA A 73 1.70 -5.60 15.24
C ALA A 73 2.46 -4.82 14.15
N ARG A 74 1.77 -4.29 13.13
CA ARG A 74 2.36 -3.47 12.07
C ARG A 74 3.02 -2.21 12.64
N ALA A 75 2.35 -1.51 13.56
CA ALA A 75 2.89 -0.31 14.20
C ALA A 75 4.10 -0.62 15.09
N TYR A 76 4.05 -1.71 15.87
CA TYR A 76 5.18 -2.14 16.69
C TYR A 76 6.41 -2.47 15.85
N VAL A 77 6.25 -3.19 14.74
CA VAL A 77 7.35 -3.48 13.81
C VAL A 77 7.91 -2.18 13.22
N ALA A 78 7.06 -1.26 12.76
CA ALA A 78 7.51 0.03 12.24
C ALA A 78 8.33 0.84 13.26
N LEU A 79 7.85 0.94 14.50
CA LEU A 79 8.56 1.59 15.61
C LEU A 79 9.90 0.90 15.93
N SER A 80 9.95 -0.44 15.91
CA SER A 80 11.18 -1.20 16.16
C SER A 80 12.25 -1.00 15.08
N LEU A 81 11.84 -0.55 13.90
CA LEU A 81 12.71 -0.31 12.75
C LEU A 81 12.99 1.19 12.52
N ASP A 82 12.54 2.07 13.41
CA ASP A 82 12.64 3.53 13.25
C ASP A 82 12.03 4.01 11.91
N CYS A 83 10.90 3.41 11.54
CA CYS A 83 10.16 3.75 10.32
C CYS A 83 9.13 4.85 10.63
N ASP A 84 9.47 6.08 10.26
CA ASP A 84 8.63 7.28 10.47
C ASP A 84 7.42 7.40 9.55
N TYR A 85 7.39 6.67 8.43
CA TYR A 85 6.28 6.62 7.47
C TYR A 85 5.27 5.52 7.85
#